data_AF-A0A060CLC0-F1
#
_entry.id   AF-A0A060CLC0-F1
#
_cell.length_a   1.000
_cell.length_b   1.000
_cell.length_c   1.000
_cell.angle_alpha   90.00
_cell.angle_beta   90.00
_cell.angle_gamma   90.00
#
_symmetry.space_group_name_H-M   'P 1'
#
loop_
_entity.id
_entity.type
_entity.pdbx_description
1 polymer ?
#
loop_
_entity_poly.entity_id
_entity_poly.type
_entity_poly.pdbx_seq_one_letter_code
_entity_poly.pdbx_strand_id
1 'polypeptide(L)'
;MFDAVVSLSERVRFTKGIFQWVGFDTRWIGYENVERERGESKWSFRALVSYALEGVISFTEAPMRTMVAVGLSMAGASTLILLIMLI
;
A
#
# COMPACT_ATOMS: atom_id res chain seq x y z
N MET A 1 1.09 -3.13 22.74
CA MET A 1 1.59 -2.44 21.53
C MET A 1 2.95 -2.98 21.08
N PHE A 2 3.99 -2.92 21.92
CA PHE A 2 5.34 -3.34 21.52
C PHE A 2 5.40 -4.77 20.96
N ASP A 3 4.91 -5.77 21.71
CA ASP A 3 4.98 -7.17 21.28
C ASP A 3 4.22 -7.42 19.97
N ALA A 4 3.06 -6.79 19.80
CA ALA A 4 2.26 -6.89 18.58
C ALA A 4 2.98 -6.31 17.34
N VAL A 5 3.74 -5.22 17.51
CA VAL A 5 4.52 -4.62 16.40
C VAL A 5 5.77 -5.45 16.09
N VAL A 6 6.35 -6.10 17.09
CA VAL A 6 7.53 -6.96 16.93
C VAL A 6 7.17 -8.32 16.34
N SER A 7 5.98 -8.86 16.62
CA SER A 7 5.50 -10.13 16.04
C SER A 7 5.17 -10.07 14.55
N LEU A 8 5.03 -8.86 14.00
CA LEU A 8 4.72 -8.60 12.59
C LEU A 8 5.94 -8.88 11.70
N SER A 9 5.78 -9.79 10.74
CA SER A 9 6.83 -10.28 9.82
C SER A 9 6.94 -9.48 8.51
N GLU A 10 6.31 -8.32 8.43
CA GLU A 10 6.28 -7.46 7.24
C GLU A 10 7.68 -7.00 6.86
N ARG A 11 8.07 -7.33 5.62
CA ARG A 11 9.36 -6.93 5.03
C ARG A 11 9.45 -5.42 4.86
N VAL A 12 8.36 -4.77 4.45
CA VAL A 12 8.27 -3.31 4.32
C VAL A 12 7.69 -2.75 5.61
N ARG A 13 8.54 -2.12 6.42
CA ARG A 13 8.13 -1.49 7.69
C ARG A 13 7.51 -0.11 7.41
N PHE A 14 6.29 -0.12 6.88
CA PHE A 14 5.45 1.08 6.78
C PHE A 14 4.88 1.43 8.16
N THR A 15 5.71 2.04 9.02
CA THR A 15 5.41 2.26 10.44
C THR A 15 4.10 3.02 10.69
N LYS A 16 3.77 3.98 9.82
CA LYS A 16 2.51 4.74 9.90
C LYS A 16 1.28 3.82 9.77
N GLY A 17 1.33 2.84 8.87
CA GLY A 17 0.28 1.85 8.69
C GLY A 17 0.30 0.79 9.78
N ILE A 18 1.48 0.26 10.13
CA ILE A 18 1.62 -0.76 11.18
C ILE A 18 1.01 -0.31 12.50
N PHE A 19 1.26 0.93 12.93
CA PHE A 19 0.70 1.46 14.18
C PHE A 19 -0.82 1.61 14.14
N GLN A 20 -1.40 1.92 12.99
CA GLN A 20 -2.86 1.90 12.84
C GLN A 20 -3.41 0.47 12.75
N TRP A 21 -2.67 -0.45 12.13
CA TRP A 21 -3.08 -1.83 11.89
C TRP A 21 -3.19 -2.66 13.18
N VAL A 22 -2.29 -2.44 14.15
CA VAL A 22 -2.30 -3.18 15.43
C VAL A 22 -3.50 -2.83 16.35
N GLY A 23 -4.22 -1.74 16.08
CA GLY A 23 -5.54 -1.48 16.68
C GLY A 23 -5.59 -1.09 18.16
N PHE A 24 -4.48 -0.65 18.76
CA PHE A 24 -4.45 -0.18 20.15
C PHE A 24 -5.07 1.23 20.28
N ASP A 25 -5.58 1.56 21.48
CA ASP A 25 -6.06 2.92 21.78
C ASP A 25 -4.92 3.93 21.61
N THR A 26 -5.12 4.88 20.69
CA THR A 26 -4.12 5.88 20.31
C THR A 26 -4.73 7.25 20.38
N ARG A 27 -4.02 8.18 21.03
CA ARG A 27 -4.40 9.61 21.05
C ARG A 27 -3.42 10.42 20.22
N TRP A 28 -3.96 11.37 19.49
CA TRP A 28 -3.15 12.33 18.75
C TRP A 28 -2.81 13.53 19.63
N ILE A 29 -1.53 13.90 19.64
CA ILE A 29 -1.04 15.08 20.33
C ILE A 29 -0.55 16.05 19.25
N GLY A 30 -1.24 17.18 19.12
CA GLY A 30 -0.83 18.23 18.21
C GLY A 30 0.44 18.90 18.71
N TYR A 31 1.41 19.04 17.83
CA TYR A 31 2.61 19.83 18.07
C TYR A 31 2.85 20.74 16.87
N GLU A 32 3.40 21.91 17.12
CA GLU A 32 3.77 22.83 16.06
C GLU A 32 5.10 22.40 15.45
N ASN A 33 5.14 22.22 14.14
CA ASN A 33 6.33 21.75 13.46
C ASN A 33 7.33 22.91 13.31
N VAL A 34 8.47 22.82 13.99
CA VAL A 34 9.54 23.82 13.90
C VAL A 34 10.35 23.57 12.64
N GLU A 35 10.72 24.64 11.94
CA GLU A 35 11.59 24.54 10.77
C GLU A 35 13.00 24.08 11.18
N ARG A 36 13.64 23.26 10.35
CA ARG A 36 14.96 22.73 10.66
C ARG A 36 16.00 23.85 10.55
N GLU A 37 16.77 24.08 11.61
CA GLU A 37 17.84 25.10 11.62
C GLU A 37 19.02 24.74 10.70
N ARG A 38 19.28 23.44 10.46
CA ARG A 38 20.35 22.95 9.58
C ARG A 38 19.98 21.66 8.86
N GLY A 39 20.43 21.57 7.62
CA GLY A 39 20.33 20.39 6.77
C GLY A 39 19.03 20.32 5.97
N GLU A 40 19.07 19.56 4.88
CA GLU A 40 17.90 19.31 4.03
C GLU A 40 17.17 18.02 4.42
N SER A 41 15.89 17.95 4.04
CA SER A 41 15.12 16.72 4.17
C SER A 41 15.73 15.63 3.29
N LYS A 42 16.05 14.48 3.89
CA LYS A 42 16.41 13.25 3.14
C LYS A 42 15.24 12.71 2.30
N TRP A 43 14.03 13.17 2.58
CA TRP A 43 12.81 12.76 1.89
C TRP A 43 12.49 13.74 0.78
N SER A 44 12.57 13.27 -0.47
CA SER A 44 11.96 13.93 -1.61
C SER A 44 10.49 13.53 -1.73
N PHE A 45 9.68 14.37 -2.39
CA PHE A 45 8.27 14.06 -2.64
C PHE A 45 8.09 12.71 -3.36
N ARG A 46 8.94 12.41 -4.34
CA ARG A 46 8.90 11.14 -5.08
C ARG A 46 9.20 9.94 -4.17
N ALA A 47 10.18 10.07 -3.27
CA ALA A 47 10.49 9.02 -2.29
C ALA A 47 9.32 8.78 -1.33
N LEU A 48 8.63 9.84 -0.90
CA LEU A 48 7.43 9.73 -0.06
C LEU A 48 6.28 9.02 -0.78
N VAL A 49 6.06 9.31 -2.07
CA VAL A 49 5.02 8.64 -2.88
C VAL A 49 5.36 7.17 -3.08
N SER A 50 6.60 6.83 -3.44
CA SER A 50 7.04 5.43 -3.58
C SER A 50 6.83 4.66 -2.29
N TYR A 51 7.22 5.24 -1.15
CA TYR A 51 7.05 4.63 0.17
C TYR A 51 5.58 4.39 0.52
N ALA A 52 4.69 5.33 0.18
CA ALA A 52 3.26 5.17 0.40
C ALA A 52 2.66 4.05 -0.47
N LEU A 53 3.05 3.98 -1.74
CA LEU A 53 2.59 2.92 -2.66
C LEU A 53 3.06 1.53 -2.21
N GLU A 54 4.33 1.40 -1.82
CA GLU A 54 4.86 0.15 -1.25
C GLU A 54 4.09 -0.28 0.01
N GLY A 55 3.75 0.69 0.87
CA GLY A 55 2.86 0.46 2.02
C GLY A 55 1.50 -0.08 1.58
N VAL A 56 0.77 0.63 0.72
CA VAL A 56 -0.57 0.20 0.28
C VAL A 56 -0.54 -1.20 -0.35
N ILE A 57 0.43 -1.47 -1.21
CA ILE A 57 0.57 -2.78 -1.87
C ILE A 57 0.87 -3.88 -0.85
N SER A 58 1.69 -3.61 0.17
CA SER A 58 2.04 -4.61 1.19
C SER A 58 0.90 -4.94 2.14
N PHE A 59 -0.04 -4.02 2.37
CA PHE A 59 -1.15 -4.18 3.33
C PHE A 59 -2.49 -4.49 2.65
N THR A 60 -2.53 -4.72 1.33
CA THR A 60 -3.79 -4.89 0.61
C THR A 60 -3.65 -5.84 -0.58
N GLU A 61 -4.62 -6.75 -0.72
CA GLU A 61 -4.74 -7.68 -1.85
C GLU A 61 -5.40 -7.06 -3.09
N ALA A 62 -5.81 -5.79 -3.02
CA ALA A 62 -6.50 -5.11 -4.11
C ALA A 62 -5.74 -5.15 -5.45
N PRO A 63 -4.40 -4.92 -5.51
CA PRO A 63 -3.66 -5.03 -6.78
C PRO A 63 -3.74 -6.42 -7.41
N MET A 64 -3.71 -7.48 -6.58
CA MET A 64 -3.83 -8.84 -7.07
C MET A 64 -5.25 -9.11 -7.60
N ARG A 65 -6.28 -8.68 -6.86
CA ARG A 65 -7.68 -8.84 -7.30
C ARG A 65 -7.98 -8.09 -8.59
N THR A 66 -7.43 -6.89 -8.79
CA THR A 66 -7.62 -6.14 -10.03
C THR A 66 -6.96 -6.82 -11.22
N MET A 67 -5.74 -7.35 -11.07
CA MET A 67 -5.07 -8.12 -12.12
C MET A 67 -5.87 -9.36 -12.54
N VAL A 68 -6.41 -10.11 -11.57
CA VAL A 68 -7.26 -11.28 -11.86
C VAL A 68 -8.53 -10.88 -12.62
N ALA A 69 -9.20 -9.81 -12.18
CA ALA A 69 -10.41 -9.32 -12.84
C ALA A 69 -10.15 -8.89 -14.30
N VAL A 70 -9.02 -8.22 -14.56
CA VAL A 70 -8.59 -7.83 -15.91
C VAL A 70 -8.26 -9.07 -16.75
N GLY A 71 -7.53 -10.04 -16.20
CA GLY A 71 -7.23 -11.28 -16.92
C GLY A 71 -8.50 -12.04 -17.31
N LEU A 72 -9.46 -12.13 -16.39
CA LEU A 72 -10.73 -12.81 -16.64
C LEU A 72 -11.57 -12.10 -17.72
N SER A 73 -11.61 -10.76 -17.71
CA SER A 73 -12.33 -10.00 -18.73
C SER A 73 -11.71 -10.16 -20.12
N MET A 74 -10.37 -10.16 -20.21
CA MET A 74 -9.65 -10.42 -21.46
C MET A 74 -9.90 -11.84 -21.99
N ALA A 75 -9.86 -12.86 -21.13
CA ALA A 75 -10.15 -14.24 -21.50
C ALA A 75 -11.59 -14.41 -21.99
N GLY A 76 -12.55 -13.78 -21.32
CA GLY A 76 -13.95 -13.75 -21.73
C GLY A 76 -14.14 -13.09 -23.10
N ALA A 77 -13.53 -11.92 -23.31
CA ALA A 77 -13.57 -11.23 -24.60
C ALA A 77 -12.95 -12.06 -25.73
N SER A 78 -11.80 -12.69 -25.48
CA SER A 78 -11.13 -13.55 -26.46
C SER A 78 -11.99 -14.76 -26.85
N THR A 79 -12.61 -15.41 -25.88
CA THR A 79 -13.49 -16.56 -26.11
C THR A 79 -14.74 -16.15 -26.90
N LEU A 80 -15.31 -14.98 -26.59
CA LEU A 80 -16.46 -14.43 -27.31
C LEU A 80 -16.14 -14.16 -28.78
N ILE A 81 -14.99 -13.54 -29.06
CA ILE A 81 -14.52 -13.27 -30.44
C ILE A 81 -14.34 -14.59 -31.21
N LEU A 82 -13.74 -15.60 -30.58
CA LEU A 82 -13.53 -16.91 -31.21
C LEU A 82 -14.85 -17.59 -31.58
N LEU A 83 -15.85 -17.52 -30.69
CA LEU A 83 -17.20 -18.05 -30.97
C LEU A 83 -17.87 -17.32 -32.14
N ILE A 84 -17.73 -15.99 -32.22
CA ILE A 84 -18.27 -15.19 -33.34
C ILE A 84 -17.60 -15.59 -34.66
N MET A 85 -16.30 -15.87 -34.66
CA MET A 85 -15.55 -16.24 -35.87
C MET A 85 -15.84 -17.67 -36.35
N LEU A 86 -16.26 -18.56 -35.45
CA LEU A 86 -16.55 -19.97 -35.77
C LEU A 86 -17.91 -20.15 -36.47
N ILE A 87 -18.85 -19.22 -36.24
CA ILE A 87 -20.20 -19.20 -36.83
C ILE A 87 -20.14 -18.56 -38.23
#